data_AF-A0A3D2JB92-F1
#
_entry.id   AF-A0A3D2JB92-F1
#
_cell.length_a   1.000
_cell.length_b   1.000
_cell.length_c   1.000
_cell.angle_alpha   90.00
_cell.angle_beta   90.00
_cell.angle_gamma   90.00
#
_symmetry.space_group_name_H-M   'P 1'
#
loop_
_entity.id
_entity.type
_entity.pdbx_description
1 polymer ?
#
loop_
_entity_poly.entity_id
_entity_poly.type
_entity_poly.pdbx_seq_one_letter_code
_entity_poly.pdbx_strand_id
1 'polypeptide(L)'
;MVIRLLVVVMLILGIIIWTGNADVLINIHMLIGIITVLCLWVFAVLFARAPGGNWGLAIGAIVLGIVVALVGSLQQQWLVGSAHWVIQVIHLLLGLSIIGIAEAMGGRVRRQTRGVEVQAR
;
A
#
# COMPACT_ATOMS: atom_id res chain seq x y z
N MET A 1 1.87 -9.17 7.82
CA MET A 1 1.57 -10.36 7.00
C MET A 1 0.41 -10.10 6.05
N VAL A 2 -0.75 -9.65 6.54
CA VAL A 2 -1.94 -9.35 5.69
C VAL A 2 -1.63 -8.36 4.56
N ILE A 3 -1.12 -7.16 4.85
CA ILE A 3 -0.81 -6.13 3.82
C ILE A 3 0.15 -6.67 2.75
N ARG A 4 1.14 -7.49 3.14
CA ARG A 4 2.09 -8.10 2.21
C ARG A 4 1.38 -9.04 1.22
N LEU A 5 0.50 -9.91 1.73
CA LEU A 5 -0.29 -10.81 0.89
C LEU A 5 -1.19 -10.01 -0.07
N LEU A 6 -1.88 -8.99 0.46
CA LEU A 6 -2.76 -8.14 -0.36
C LEU A 6 -1.99 -7.44 -1.48
N VAL A 7 -0.81 -6.87 -1.19
CA VAL A 7 0.02 -6.23 -2.22
C VAL A 7 0.50 -7.21 -3.29
N VAL A 8 0.85 -8.45 -2.93
CA VAL A 8 1.21 -9.48 -3.92
C VAL A 8 0.02 -9.81 -4.82
N VAL A 9 -1.18 -9.98 -4.25
CA VAL A 9 -2.41 -10.19 -5.03
C VAL A 9 -2.67 -8.99 -5.95
N MET A 10 -2.49 -7.76 -5.47
CA MET A 10 -2.63 -6.54 -6.27
C MET A 10 -1.61 -6.46 -7.40
N LEU A 11 -0.37 -6.86 -7.17
CA LEU A 11 0.64 -6.90 -8.22
C LEU A 11 0.26 -7.90 -9.33
N ILE A 12 -0.19 -9.10 -8.96
CA ILE A 12 -0.64 -10.12 -9.93
C ILE A 12 -1.83 -9.60 -10.74
N LEU A 13 -2.87 -9.09 -10.07
CA LEU A 13 -4.05 -8.54 -10.76
C LEU A 13 -3.69 -7.34 -11.64
N GLY A 14 -2.82 -6.45 -11.15
CA GLY A 14 -2.36 -5.29 -11.89
C GLY A 14 -1.64 -5.67 -13.19
N ILE A 15 -0.77 -6.68 -13.16
CA ILE A 15 -0.08 -7.17 -14.37
C ILE A 15 -1.05 -7.81 -15.36
N ILE A 16 -2.02 -8.60 -14.87
CA ILE A 16 -3.05 -9.21 -15.72
C ILE A 16 -3.84 -8.11 -16.45
N ILE A 17 -4.34 -7.11 -15.71
CA ILE A 17 -5.10 -5.98 -16.27
C ILE A 17 -4.24 -5.15 -17.23
N TRP A 18 -2.99 -4.84 -16.84
CA TRP A 18 -2.10 -4.00 -17.65
C TRP A 18 -1.77 -4.63 -19.01
N THR A 19 -1.67 -5.95 -19.08
CA THR A 19 -1.42 -6.67 -20.34
C THR A 19 -2.66 -6.83 -21.23
N GLY A 20 -3.77 -6.15 -20.89
CA GLY A 20 -5.02 -6.18 -21.65
C GLY A 20 -5.83 -7.46 -21.42
N ASN A 21 -5.53 -8.21 -20.35
CA ASN A 21 -6.24 -9.43 -20.03
C ASN A 21 -7.30 -9.14 -18.95
N ALA A 22 -8.52 -9.59 -19.21
CA ALA A 22 -9.60 -9.69 -18.22
C ALA A 22 -10.00 -8.37 -17.53
N ASP A 23 -10.53 -7.40 -18.29
CA ASP A 23 -11.13 -6.15 -17.78
C ASP A 23 -12.18 -6.37 -16.67
N VAL A 24 -12.84 -7.54 -16.68
CA VAL A 24 -13.77 -7.97 -15.62
C VAL A 24 -13.13 -7.98 -14.22
N LEU A 25 -11.80 -8.11 -14.12
CA LEU A 25 -11.06 -8.11 -12.86
C LEU A 25 -10.77 -6.70 -12.32
N ILE A 26 -11.03 -5.63 -13.07
CA ILE A 26 -10.76 -4.25 -12.64
C ILE A 26 -11.49 -3.93 -11.33
N ASN A 27 -12.78 -4.26 -11.23
CA ASN A 27 -13.56 -4.01 -10.02
C ASN A 27 -13.03 -4.79 -8.81
N ILE A 28 -12.51 -6.01 -9.04
CA ILE A 28 -11.91 -6.85 -7.99
C ILE A 28 -10.58 -6.24 -7.54
N HIS A 29 -9.74 -5.79 -8.48
CA HIS A 29 -8.49 -5.07 -8.18
C HIS A 29 -8.76 -3.80 -7.37
N MET A 30 -9.76 -3.00 -7.76
CA MET A 30 -10.14 -1.80 -7.01
C MET A 30 -10.63 -2.12 -5.60
N LEU A 31 -11.52 -3.10 -5.43
CA LEU A 31 -12.04 -3.50 -4.13
C LEU A 31 -10.92 -3.92 -3.18
N ILE A 32 -10.04 -4.82 -3.61
CA ILE A 32 -8.94 -5.28 -2.76
C ILE A 32 -7.90 -4.16 -2.56
N GLY A 33 -7.70 -3.28 -3.54
CA GLY A 33 -6.87 -2.09 -3.40
C GLY A 33 -7.37 -1.17 -2.27
N ILE A 34 -8.68 -0.91 -2.23
CA ILE A 34 -9.33 -0.15 -1.14
C ILE A 34 -9.13 -0.87 0.20
N ILE A 35 -9.37 -2.18 0.27
CA ILE A 35 -9.14 -2.97 1.49
C ILE A 35 -7.68 -2.86 1.95
N THR A 36 -6.73 -2.90 1.01
CA THR A 36 -5.29 -2.77 1.29
C THR A 36 -4.97 -1.40 1.92
N VAL A 37 -5.53 -0.32 1.36
CA VAL A 37 -5.37 1.04 1.89
C VAL A 37 -5.99 1.16 3.29
N LEU A 38 -7.20 0.62 3.51
CA LEU A 38 -7.84 0.63 4.82
C LEU A 38 -7.01 -0.16 5.87
N CYS A 39 -6.49 -1.32 5.50
CA CYS A 39 -5.57 -2.07 6.36
C CYS A 39 -4.30 -1.28 6.68
N LEU A 40 -3.72 -0.58 5.70
CA LEU A 40 -2.57 0.29 5.93
C LEU A 40 -2.91 1.42 6.91
N TRP A 41 -4.06 2.07 6.76
CA TRP A 41 -4.48 3.16 7.63
C TRP A 41 -4.71 2.71 9.07
N VAL A 42 -5.42 1.59 9.26
CA VAL A 42 -5.57 0.98 10.59
C VAL A 42 -4.19 0.70 11.18
N PHE A 43 -3.29 0.09 10.41
CA PHE A 43 -1.95 -0.21 10.90
C PHE A 43 -1.13 1.06 11.22
N ALA A 44 -1.20 2.10 10.40
CA ALA A 44 -0.52 3.37 10.62
C ALA A 44 -0.98 4.05 11.91
N VAL A 45 -2.29 4.03 12.17
CA VAL A 45 -2.89 4.59 13.37
C VAL A 45 -2.49 3.81 14.63
N LEU A 46 -2.48 2.47 14.55
CA LEU A 46 -2.00 1.62 15.65
C LEU A 46 -0.50 1.83 15.89
N PHE A 47 0.30 1.92 14.82
CA PHE A 47 1.73 2.21 14.90
C PHE A 47 2.01 3.57 15.55
N ALA A 48 1.26 4.61 15.21
CA ALA A 48 1.42 5.95 15.78
C ALA A 48 1.16 5.98 17.29
N ARG A 49 0.21 5.16 17.76
CA ARG A 49 -0.19 5.08 19.18
C ARG A 49 0.64 4.10 20.00
N ALA A 50 1.41 3.23 19.35
CA ALA A 50 2.26 2.27 20.04
C ALA A 50 3.44 2.99 20.75
N PRO A 51 3.99 2.43 21.84
CA PRO A 51 5.21 2.95 22.46
C PRO A 51 6.34 3.06 21.44
N GLY A 52 6.95 4.25 21.32
CA GLY A 52 7.99 4.52 20.32
C GLY A 52 7.47 4.60 18.88
N GLY A 53 6.16 4.76 18.69
CA GLY A 53 5.53 5.10 17.43
C GLY A 53 5.99 6.44 16.86
N ASN A 54 5.70 6.69 15.59
CA ASN A 54 6.07 7.94 14.91
C ASN A 54 4.91 8.47 14.07
N TRP A 55 4.34 9.61 14.49
CA TRP A 55 3.23 10.26 13.81
C TRP A 55 3.55 10.71 12.39
N GLY A 56 4.78 11.17 12.12
CA GLY A 56 5.21 11.57 10.78
C GLY A 56 5.13 10.42 9.78
N LEU A 57 5.63 9.24 10.14
CA LEU A 57 5.56 8.06 9.28
C LEU A 57 4.12 7.56 9.11
N ALA A 58 3.31 7.63 10.18
CA ALA A 58 1.91 7.26 10.11
C ALA A 58 1.12 8.20 9.18
N ILE A 59 1.29 9.51 9.30
CA ILE A 59 0.68 10.51 8.40
C ILE A 59 1.13 10.26 6.96
N GLY A 60 2.42 9.98 6.75
CA GLY A 60 2.95 9.59 5.44
C GLY A 60 2.22 8.37 4.84
N ALA A 61 1.92 7.35 5.66
CA ALA A 61 1.15 6.18 5.23
C ALA A 61 -0.32 6.52 4.92
N ILE A 62 -0.94 7.42 5.68
CA ILE A 62 -2.30 7.91 5.39
C ILE A 62 -2.32 8.61 4.03
N VAL A 63 -1.44 9.60 3.85
CA VAL A 63 -1.34 10.39 2.61
C VAL A 63 -1.03 9.50 1.42
N LEU A 64 -0.09 8.57 1.55
CA LEU A 64 0.23 7.62 0.48
C LEU A 64 -1.00 6.78 0.09
N GLY A 65 -1.78 6.30 1.06
CA GLY A 65 -3.01 5.57 0.78
C GLY A 65 -4.04 6.40 0.01
N ILE A 66 -4.19 7.68 0.33
CA ILE A 66 -5.04 8.62 -0.42
C ILE A 66 -4.53 8.75 -1.86
N VAL A 67 -3.24 9.01 -2.03
CA VAL A 67 -2.62 9.18 -3.36
C VAL A 67 -2.80 7.93 -4.20
N VAL A 68 -2.54 6.73 -3.65
CA VAL A 68 -2.73 5.45 -4.35
C VAL A 68 -4.18 5.27 -4.80
N ALA A 69 -5.15 5.53 -3.90
CA ALA A 69 -6.57 5.37 -4.21
C ALA A 69 -7.05 6.35 -5.29
N LEU A 70 -6.64 7.62 -5.20
CA LEU A 70 -6.99 8.64 -6.19
C LEU A 70 -6.37 8.35 -7.55
N VAL A 71 -5.06 8.09 -7.59
CA VAL A 71 -4.34 7.79 -8.83
C VAL A 71 -4.93 6.53 -9.49
N GLY A 72 -5.16 5.46 -8.73
CA GLY A 72 -5.73 4.22 -9.27
C GLY A 72 -7.16 4.40 -9.83
N SER A 73 -8.00 5.18 -9.15
CA SER A 73 -9.40 5.39 -9.58
C SER A 73 -9.54 6.32 -10.78
N LEU A 74 -8.62 7.29 -10.91
CA LEU A 74 -8.65 8.31 -11.97
C LEU A 74 -7.74 7.97 -13.14
N GLN A 75 -6.86 6.96 -13.00
CA GLN A 75 -5.85 6.55 -13.98
C GLN A 75 -6.40 6.45 -15.40
N GLN A 76 -7.57 5.84 -15.60
CA GLN A 76 -8.16 5.62 -16.95
C GLN A 76 -8.46 6.91 -17.71
N GLN A 77 -8.56 8.04 -17.01
CA GLN A 77 -8.86 9.35 -17.58
C GLN A 77 -7.58 10.16 -17.86
N TRP A 78 -6.42 9.67 -17.44
CA TRP A 78 -5.16 10.38 -17.52
C TRP A 78 -4.26 9.81 -18.60
N LEU A 79 -3.58 10.71 -19.33
CA LEU A 79 -2.59 10.38 -20.37
C LEU A 79 -3.12 9.36 -21.40
N VAL A 80 -4.39 9.43 -21.76
CA VAL A 80 -5.03 8.48 -22.69
C VAL A 80 -4.28 8.44 -24.04
N GLY A 81 -4.07 7.23 -24.57
CA GLY A 81 -3.31 7.00 -25.81
C GLY A 81 -1.92 6.43 -25.56
N SER A 82 -0.94 6.78 -26.40
CA SER A 82 0.41 6.19 -26.37
C SER A 82 1.21 6.49 -25.09
N ALA A 83 0.82 7.52 -24.33
CA ALA A 83 1.46 7.89 -23.06
C ALA A 83 0.81 7.23 -21.83
N HIS A 84 -0.27 6.46 -22.00
CA HIS A 84 -1.05 5.94 -20.87
C HIS A 84 -0.25 4.99 -19.97
N TRP A 85 0.73 4.28 -20.53
CA TRP A 85 1.61 3.41 -19.76
C TRP A 85 2.39 4.17 -18.66
N VAL A 86 2.63 5.47 -18.83
CA VAL A 86 3.35 6.29 -17.83
C VAL A 86 2.55 6.36 -16.53
N ILE A 87 1.23 6.60 -16.62
CA ILE A 87 0.40 6.65 -15.42
C ILE A 87 0.25 5.26 -14.78
N GLN A 88 0.21 4.21 -15.59
CA GLN A 88 0.20 2.82 -15.11
C GLN A 88 1.46 2.47 -14.31
N VAL A 89 2.64 2.90 -14.79
CA VAL A 89 3.92 2.73 -14.06
C VAL A 89 3.94 3.55 -12.77
N ILE A 90 3.46 4.80 -12.79
CA ILE A 90 3.36 5.63 -11.58
C ILE A 90 2.46 4.93 -10.55
N HIS A 91 1.29 4.45 -10.96
CA HIS A 91 0.38 3.75 -10.06
C HIS A 91 1.01 2.47 -9.48
N LEU A 92 1.72 1.69 -10.31
CA LEU A 92 2.44 0.50 -9.87
C LEU A 92 3.50 0.83 -8.82
N LEU A 93 4.32 1.87 -9.03
CA LEU A 93 5.34 2.30 -8.06
C LEU A 93 4.71 2.80 -6.76
N LEU A 94 3.61 3.54 -6.83
CA LEU A 94 2.84 3.96 -5.66
C LEU A 94 2.29 2.74 -4.91
N GLY A 95 1.74 1.75 -5.61
CA GLY A 95 1.29 0.49 -5.03
C GLY A 95 2.42 -0.29 -4.33
N LEU A 96 3.61 -0.36 -4.92
CA LEU A 96 4.79 -0.96 -4.29
C LEU A 96 5.27 -0.17 -3.06
N SER A 97 5.10 1.14 -3.04
CA SER A 97 5.48 1.93 -1.87
C SER A 97 4.61 1.65 -0.63
N ILE A 98 3.38 1.13 -0.81
CA ILE A 98 2.50 0.69 0.29
C ILE A 98 3.15 -0.43 1.11
N ILE A 99 3.76 -1.44 0.47
CA ILE A 99 4.47 -2.48 1.20
C ILE A 99 5.75 -1.92 1.85
N GLY A 100 6.47 -1.02 1.16
CA GLY A 100 7.66 -0.39 1.70
C GLY A 100 7.41 0.32 3.04
N ILE A 101 6.38 1.18 3.09
CA ILE A 101 6.04 1.91 4.31
C ILE A 101 5.46 1.01 5.41
N ALA A 102 4.67 -0.01 5.04
CA ALA A 102 4.16 -0.99 5.99
C ALA A 102 5.28 -1.81 6.64
N GLU A 103 6.28 -2.25 5.88
CA GLU A 103 7.44 -2.98 6.40
C GLU A 103 8.34 -2.08 7.25
N ALA A 104 8.51 -0.80 6.88
CA ALA A 104 9.23 0.16 7.68
C ALA A 104 8.60 0.35 9.08
N MET A 105 7.27 0.53 9.14
CA MET A 105 6.52 0.61 10.41
C MET A 105 6.62 -0.71 11.20
N GLY A 106 6.34 -1.85 10.56
CA GLY A 106 6.36 -3.15 11.21
C GLY A 106 7.74 -3.57 11.73
N GLY A 107 8.81 -3.17 11.04
CA GLY A 107 10.18 -3.38 11.48
C GLY A 107 10.53 -2.59 12.74
N ARG A 108 10.01 -1.37 12.90
CA ARG A 108 10.22 -0.55 14.11
C ARG A 108 9.52 -1.16 15.32
N VAL A 109 8.26 -1.56 15.17
CA VAL A 109 7.49 -2.22 16.24
C VAL A 109 8.20 -3.49 16.71
N ARG A 110 8.64 -4.36 15.79
CA ARG A 110 9.35 -5.61 16.14
C ARG A 110 10.68 -5.39 16.86
N ARG A 111 11.42 -4.33 16.53
CA ARG A 111 12.68 -4.02 17.22
C ARG A 111 12.44 -3.54 18.65
N GLN A 112 11.39 -2.76 18.87
CA GLN A 112 11.01 -2.27 20.20
C GLN A 112 10.56 -3.40 21.12
N THR A 113 9.71 -4.32 20.63
CA THR A 113 9.26 -5.47 21.43
C THR A 113 10.42 -6.36 21.85
N ARG A 114 11.39 -6.62 20.94
CA ARG A 114 12.60 -7.40 21.27
C ARG A 114 13.50 -6.70 22.29
N GLY A 115 13.63 -5.38 22.23
CA GLY A 115 14.41 -4.63 23.21
C GLY A 115 13.85 -4.74 24.62
N VAL A 116 12.51 -4.68 24.75
CA VAL A 116 11.82 -4.87 26.04
C VAL A 116 12.03 -6.29 26.59
N GLU A 117 11.91 -7.32 25.75
CA GLU A 117 12.14 -8.72 26.15
C GLU A 117 13.57 -8.99 26.63
N VAL A 118 14.58 -8.36 26.01
CA VAL A 118 15.99 -8.49 26.42
C VAL A 118 16.26 -7.77 27.74
N GLN A 119 15.69 -6.58 27.96
CA GLN A 119 15.86 -5.81 29.20
C GLN A 119 15.20 -6.50 30.41
N ALA A 120 14.16 -7.31 30.17
CA ALA A 120 13.40 -8.01 31.22
C ALA A 120 14.01 -9.36 31.64
N ARG A 121 15.11 -9.79 31.01
CA ARG A 121 15.86 -11.02 31.33
C ARG A 121 17.14 -10.67 32.08
#